data_AF-A0ABC9V4Z2-F1
#
_entry.id   AF-A0ABC9V4Z2-F1
#
_cell.length_a   1.000
_cell.length_b   1.000
_cell.length_c   1.000
_cell.angle_alpha   90.00
_cell.angle_beta   90.00
_cell.angle_gamma   90.00
#
_symmetry.space_group_name_H-M   'P 1'
#
loop_
_entity.id
_entity.type
_entity.pdbx_description
1 polymer ?
#
loop_
_entity_poly.entity_id
_entity_poly.type
_entity_poly.pdbx_seq_one_letter_code
_entity_poly.pdbx_strand_id
1 'polypeptide(L)' 'MKKIFLSLTLGLTLAASNAAFAQKKGGECYSRDNSTYMCPAISQKDRLTIQQIYDLGWKVVGYFGTQTGRSIIIEQQ' A
#
# COMPACT_ATOMS: atom_id res chain seq x y z
N MET A 1 20.90 23.20 55.69
CA MET A 1 21.00 23.92 54.41
C MET A 1 20.45 23.05 53.29
N LYS A 2 19.65 23.67 52.43
CA LYS A 2 19.26 23.34 51.04
C LYS A 2 18.75 21.92 50.69
N LYS A 3 17.45 21.94 50.35
CA LYS A 3 16.65 20.96 49.60
C LYS A 3 17.29 20.67 48.23
N ILE A 4 17.29 19.42 47.79
CA ILE A 4 17.50 19.08 46.38
C ILE A 4 16.26 18.31 45.93
N PHE A 5 15.35 19.02 45.27
CA PHE A 5 14.28 18.45 44.49
C PHE A 5 14.88 18.05 43.14
N LEU A 6 14.99 16.75 42.87
CA LEU A 6 15.29 16.26 41.53
C LEU A 6 14.02 16.39 40.69
N SER A 7 13.92 17.52 39.98
CA SER A 7 12.93 17.76 38.93
C SER A 7 13.15 16.80 37.77
N LEU A 8 12.26 15.81 37.61
CA LEU A 8 12.12 15.05 36.37
C LEU A 8 11.57 16.00 35.29
N THR A 9 12.45 16.62 34.53
CA THR A 9 12.11 17.18 33.22
C THR A 9 11.84 16.03 32.26
N LEU A 10 10.58 15.58 32.18
CA LEU A 10 10.12 14.82 31.01
C LEU A 10 10.02 15.78 29.83
N GLY A 11 11.14 16.03 29.18
CA GLY A 11 11.18 16.54 27.82
C GLY A 11 10.76 15.45 26.85
N LEU A 12 9.45 15.20 26.72
CA LEU A 12 8.92 14.46 25.57
C LEU A 12 8.71 15.45 24.42
N THR A 13 9.81 15.80 23.78
CA THR A 13 9.82 16.45 22.47
C THR A 13 9.46 15.44 21.38
N LEU A 14 8.51 15.86 20.54
CA LEU A 14 8.27 15.46 19.15
C LEU A 14 7.83 14.01 18.90
N ALA A 15 6.52 13.84 18.74
CA ALA A 15 6.00 13.11 17.59
C ALA A 15 4.98 14.03 16.91
N ALA A 16 5.48 14.90 16.03
CA ALA A 16 4.63 15.55 15.05
C ALA A 16 3.95 14.42 14.26
N SER A 17 2.63 14.31 14.42
CA SER A 17 1.78 13.46 13.62
C SER A 17 1.83 13.96 12.18
N ASN A 18 2.87 13.55 11.46
CA ASN A 18 2.85 13.59 10.02
C ASN A 18 1.88 12.48 9.61
N ALA A 19 0.58 12.77 9.68
CA ALA A 19 -0.39 12.19 8.76
C ALA A 19 0.02 12.66 7.36
N ALA A 20 1.12 12.08 6.87
CA ALA A 20 1.42 12.09 5.46
C ALA A 20 0.18 11.48 4.82
N PHE A 21 -0.56 12.28 4.08
CA PHE A 21 -1.52 11.79 3.12
C PHE A 21 -0.72 10.88 2.18
N ALA A 22 -0.62 9.60 2.53
CA ALA A 22 -0.12 8.57 1.67
C ALA A 22 -1.10 8.56 0.50
N GLN A 23 -0.74 9.28 -0.56
CA GLN A 23 -1.47 9.28 -1.82
C GLN A 23 -1.61 7.81 -2.21
N LYS A 24 -2.81 7.24 -2.04
CA LYS A 24 -3.06 5.81 -2.23
C LYS A 24 -2.54 5.44 -3.60
N LYS A 25 -1.46 4.66 -3.64
CA LYS A 25 -0.87 4.24 -4.91
C LYS A 25 -1.88 3.30 -5.55
N GLY A 26 -2.43 3.72 -6.67
CA GLY A 26 -3.32 2.91 -7.50
C GLY A 26 -2.61 2.49 -8.78
N GLY A 27 -3.06 1.39 -9.38
CA GLY A 27 -2.53 0.93 -10.67
C GLY A 27 -3.52 0.04 -11.40
N GLU A 28 -3.37 -0.05 -12.72
CA GLU A 28 -4.08 -1.03 -13.53
C GLU A 28 -3.20 -2.25 -13.74
N CYS A 29 -3.78 -3.45 -13.62
CA CYS A 29 -3.15 -4.69 -14.01
C CYS A 29 -3.91 -5.34 -15.15
N TYR A 30 -3.19 -6.02 -16.05
CA TYR A 30 -3.77 -6.65 -17.23
C TYR A 30 -3.51 -8.16 -17.23
N SER A 31 -4.48 -8.94 -17.67
CA SER A 31 -4.42 -10.39 -17.78
C SER A 31 -4.62 -10.83 -19.22
N ARG A 32 -3.72 -11.72 -19.70
CA ARG A 32 -3.89 -12.44 -20.97
C ARG A 32 -4.47 -13.85 -20.81
N ASP A 33 -4.40 -14.44 -19.61
CA ASP A 33 -4.67 -15.87 -19.36
C ASP A 33 -5.72 -16.14 -18.25
N ASN A 34 -6.56 -15.14 -17.94
CA ASN A 34 -7.66 -15.15 -16.95
C ASN A 34 -7.29 -15.48 -15.50
N SER A 35 -6.03 -15.88 -15.25
CA SER A 35 -5.60 -16.44 -13.97
C SER A 35 -4.51 -15.60 -13.33
N THR A 36 -3.73 -14.89 -14.14
CA THR A 36 -2.62 -14.07 -13.67
C THR A 36 -2.62 -12.69 -14.31
N TYR A 37 -2.16 -11.70 -13.54
CA TYR A 37 -2.19 -10.30 -13.89
C TYR A 37 -0.78 -9.73 -13.86
N MET A 38 -0.41 -8.98 -14.90
CA MET A 38 0.78 -8.14 -14.90
C MET A 38 0.41 -6.80 -14.28
N CYS A 39 1.03 -6.46 -13.15
CA CYS A 39 0.74 -5.27 -12.36
C CYS A 39 1.98 -4.35 -12.30
N PRO A 40 2.14 -3.37 -13.21
CA PRO A 40 3.32 -2.50 -13.23
C PRO A 40 3.57 -1.72 -11.93
N ALA A 41 2.51 -1.45 -11.17
CA ALA A 41 2.59 -0.81 -9.85
C ALA A 41 3.19 -1.71 -8.76
N ILE A 42 3.22 -3.04 -8.95
CA ILE A 42 3.77 -4.04 -8.03
C ILE A 42 5.09 -4.60 -8.57
N SER A 43 5.06 -5.16 -9.78
CA SER A 43 6.22 -5.74 -10.48
C SER A 43 6.04 -5.61 -11.99
N GLN A 44 7.08 -5.20 -12.70
CA GLN A 44 7.04 -5.08 -14.16
C GLN A 44 7.23 -6.41 -14.90
N LYS A 45 7.74 -7.44 -14.21
CA LYS A 45 8.13 -8.71 -14.83
C LYS A 45 7.28 -9.90 -14.39
N ASP A 46 6.76 -9.87 -13.17
CA ASP A 46 6.07 -11.00 -12.60
C ASP A 46 4.56 -10.94 -12.88
N ARG A 47 4.00 -12.11 -13.18
CA ARG A 47 2.56 -12.32 -13.27
C ARG A 47 2.07 -12.77 -11.91
N LEU A 48 1.10 -12.06 -11.36
CA LEU A 48 0.58 -12.28 -10.02
C LEU A 48 -0.85 -12.79 -10.09
N THR A 49 -1.16 -13.77 -9.26
CA THR A 49 -2.55 -14.13 -8.96
C THR A 49 -3.18 -13.05 -8.08
N ILE A 50 -4.51 -12.99 -8.05
CA ILE A 50 -5.23 -12.06 -7.15
C ILE A 50 -4.85 -12.29 -5.68
N GLN A 51 -4.64 -13.54 -5.26
CA GLN A 51 -4.22 -13.84 -3.89
C GLN A 51 -2.85 -13.22 -3.58
N GLN A 52 -1.87 -13.36 -4.48
CA GLN A 52 -0.55 -12.75 -4.30
C GLN A 52 -0.62 -11.21 -4.26
N ILE A 53 -1.53 -10.60 -5.03
CA ILE A 53 -1.76 -9.15 -4.97
C ILE A 53 -2.24 -8.75 -3.57
N TYR A 54 -3.16 -9.51 -2.97
CA TYR A 54 -3.59 -9.29 -1.58
C TYR A 54 -2.48 -9.50 -0.57
N ASP A 55 -1.70 -10.58 -0.71
CA ASP A 55 -0.60 -10.90 0.19
C ASP A 55 0.51 -9.83 0.15
N LEU A 56 0.64 -9.09 -0.96
CA LEU A 56 1.56 -7.97 -1.12
C LEU A 56 1.02 -6.64 -0.59
N GLY A 57 -0.14 -6.63 0.08
CA GLY A 57 -0.73 -5.44 0.70
C GLY A 57 -1.48 -4.53 -0.28
N TRP A 58 -1.88 -5.06 -1.43
CA TRP A 58 -2.76 -4.36 -2.38
C TRP A 58 -4.18 -4.89 -2.26
N LYS A 59 -5.16 -4.14 -2.75
CA LYS A 59 -6.54 -4.60 -2.89
C LYS A 59 -7.00 -4.36 -4.31
N VAL A 60 -7.85 -5.24 -4.83
CA VAL A 60 -8.55 -5.04 -6.10
C VAL A 60 -9.79 -4.20 -5.83
N VAL A 61 -9.93 -3.08 -6.53
CA VAL A 61 -11.02 -2.11 -6.37
C VAL A 61 -11.91 -2.01 -7.60
N GLY A 62 -11.51 -2.62 -8.72
CA GLY A 62 -12.30 -2.63 -9.94
C GLY A 62 -11.91 -3.77 -10.87
N TYR A 63 -12.87 -4.23 -11.66
CA TYR A 63 -12.71 -5.26 -12.68
C TYR A 63 -13.23 -4.73 -14.01
N PHE A 64 -12.42 -4.87 -15.05
CA PHE A 64 -12.74 -4.49 -16.42
C PHE A 64 -12.46 -5.67 -17.34
N GLY A 65 -13.35 -5.94 -18.29
CA GLY A 65 -13.20 -7.06 -19.21
C GLY A 65 -13.75 -6.71 -20.58
N THR A 66 -12.97 -6.99 -21.61
CA THR A 66 -13.41 -6.97 -23.00
C THR A 66 -13.32 -8.39 -23.57
N GLN A 67 -13.75 -8.59 -24.82
CA GLN A 67 -13.62 -9.88 -25.50
C GLN A 67 -12.15 -10.32 -25.68
N THR A 68 -11.19 -9.38 -25.60
CA THR A 68 -9.78 -9.60 -25.91
C THR A 68 -8.86 -9.59 -24.70
N GLY A 69 -9.37 -9.31 -23.49
CA GLY A 69 -8.58 -9.30 -22.28
C GLY A 69 -9.34 -8.83 -21.04
N ARG A 70 -8.72 -9.02 -19.87
CA ARG A 70 -9.24 -8.55 -18.59
C ARG A 70 -8.23 -7.62 -17.94
N SER A 71 -8.70 -6.54 -17.34
CA SER A 71 -7.90 -5.70 -16.45
C SER A 71 -8.57 -5.55 -15.09
N ILE A 72 -7.75 -5.25 -14.10
CA ILE A 72 -8.18 -4.97 -12.73
C ILE A 72 -7.52 -3.68 -12.28
N ILE A 73 -8.22 -2.94 -11.43
CA ILE A 73 -7.65 -1.76 -10.77
C ILE A 73 -7.31 -2.16 -9.36
N ILE A 74 -6.09 -1.85 -8.95
CA ILE A 74 -5.57 -2.12 -7.62
C ILE A 74 -5.25 -0.82 -6.89
N GLU A 75 -5.33 -0.87 -5.57
CA GLU A 75 -4.92 0.21 -4.66
C GLU A 75 -4.09 -0.37 -3.52
N GLN A 76 -3.06 0.35 -3.11
CA GLN A 76 -2.30 0.05 -1.91
C GLN A 76 -3.18 0.27 -0.68
N GLN A 77 -3.20 -0.72 0.23
CA GLN A 77 -3.97 -0.66 1.47
C GLN A 77 -3.39 0.35 2.45
#